data_AF-A0A0C5XBB7-F1
#
_entry.id   AF-A0A0C5XBB7-F1
#
_cell.length_a   1.000
_cell.length_b   1.000
_cell.length_c   1.000
_cell.angle_alpha   90.00
_cell.angle_beta   90.00
_cell.angle_gamma   90.00
#
_symmetry.space_group_name_H-M   'P 1'
#
loop_
_entity.id
_entity.type
_entity.pdbx_description
1 polymer ?
#
loop_
_entity_poly.entity_id
_entity_poly.type
_entity_poly.pdbx_seq_one_letter_code
_entity_poly.pdbx_strand_id
1 'polypeptide(L)'
;MLFPLLLAAAVVPNGQTFACTPTRVWDGDGPIWCREGAHVRLAGIAAREIDNSCRPGQPCPGASGPAARDALVRLLGGPRGQTSTGHIRVVGPTMRCVSTGEAKGNRTGAWCNAPGIGDLSCAMIATGTVLRWERYAKGRCRSR
;
A
#
# COMPACT_ATOMS: atom_id res chain seq x y z
N MET A 1 -36.35 11.47 -0.34
CA MET A 1 -35.50 10.90 -1.40
C MET A 1 -34.09 10.85 -0.87
N LEU A 2 -33.58 9.66 -0.51
CA LEU A 2 -32.20 9.48 -0.05
C LEU A 2 -31.31 9.35 -1.30
N PHE A 3 -30.51 10.36 -1.60
CA PHE A 3 -29.44 10.21 -2.60
C PHE A 3 -28.35 9.33 -2.00
N PRO A 4 -27.99 8.19 -2.62
CA PRO A 4 -26.83 7.44 -2.18
C PRO A 4 -25.60 8.28 -2.52
N LEU A 5 -24.86 8.74 -1.50
CA LEU A 5 -23.52 9.29 -1.74
C LEU A 5 -22.65 8.16 -2.27
N LEU A 6 -22.33 8.22 -3.56
CA LEU A 6 -21.22 7.48 -4.14
C LEU A 6 -19.93 8.02 -3.51
N LEU A 7 -19.43 7.35 -2.47
CA LEU A 7 -18.10 7.57 -1.92
C LEU A 7 -17.08 7.13 -2.99
N ALA A 8 -16.71 8.05 -3.88
CA ALA A 8 -15.48 7.90 -4.64
C ALA A 8 -14.30 7.79 -3.64
N ALA A 9 -13.32 6.95 -3.95
CA ALA A 9 -12.08 6.90 -3.18
C ALA A 9 -11.40 8.27 -3.25
N ALA A 10 -11.65 9.10 -2.24
CA ALA A 10 -11.09 10.44 -2.16
C ALA A 10 -9.63 10.33 -1.73
N VAL A 11 -8.76 11.04 -2.45
CA VAL A 11 -7.38 11.23 -2.01
C VAL A 11 -7.40 12.00 -0.70
N VAL A 12 -6.85 11.40 0.35
CA VAL A 12 -6.78 12.05 1.67
C VAL A 12 -5.73 13.16 1.59
N PRO A 13 -6.03 14.40 1.99
CA PRO A 13 -5.07 15.50 1.91
C PRO A 13 -3.77 15.25 2.68
N ASN A 14 -2.67 15.82 2.20
CA ASN A 14 -1.35 15.67 2.80
C ASN A 14 -1.36 16.07 4.29
N GLY A 15 -0.66 15.30 5.13
CA GLY A 15 -0.52 15.55 6.57
C GLY A 15 -1.68 15.04 7.42
N GLN A 16 -2.83 14.71 6.82
CA GLN A 16 -3.97 14.19 7.56
C GLN A 16 -3.73 12.74 8.01
N THR A 17 -4.20 12.43 9.21
CA THR A 17 -4.22 11.06 9.74
C THR A 17 -5.58 10.44 9.46
N PHE A 18 -5.60 9.17 9.06
CA PHE A 18 -6.82 8.41 8.82
C PHE A 18 -6.66 6.94 9.20
N ALA A 19 -7.78 6.27 9.44
CA ALA A 19 -7.83 4.83 9.66
C ALA A 19 -7.90 4.09 8.32
N CYS A 20 -7.21 2.94 8.22
CA CYS A 20 -7.33 2.04 7.09
C CYS A 20 -7.44 0.59 7.58
N THR A 21 -8.61 -0.01 7.45
CA THR A 21 -8.82 -1.44 7.62
C THR A 21 -8.65 -2.11 6.25
N PRO A 22 -7.56 -2.86 6.02
CA PRO A 22 -7.24 -3.41 4.70
C PRO A 22 -8.24 -4.49 4.30
N THR A 23 -8.69 -4.45 3.05
CA THR A 23 -9.64 -5.42 2.47
C THR A 23 -9.12 -6.08 1.20
N ARG A 24 -8.28 -5.38 0.42
CA ARG A 24 -7.75 -5.86 -0.86
C ARG A 24 -6.34 -5.33 -1.09
N VAL A 25 -5.51 -6.11 -1.77
CA VAL A 25 -4.16 -5.74 -2.21
C VAL A 25 -4.00 -6.06 -3.69
N TRP A 26 -3.39 -5.13 -4.43
CA TRP A 26 -3.09 -5.29 -5.86
C TRP A 26 -1.59 -5.60 -6.10
N ASP A 27 -0.67 -4.66 -5.81
CA ASP A 27 0.78 -4.84 -5.94
C ASP A 27 1.51 -4.76 -4.58
N GLY A 28 2.84 -4.90 -4.60
CA GLY A 28 3.71 -4.87 -3.41
C GLY A 28 3.86 -3.51 -2.72
N ASP A 29 3.53 -2.40 -3.39
CA ASP A 29 3.42 -1.08 -2.75
C ASP A 29 1.97 -0.54 -2.76
N GLY A 30 1.01 -1.40 -3.09
CA GLY A 30 -0.42 -1.11 -3.14
C GLY A 30 -1.01 -1.06 -4.56
N PRO A 31 -2.22 -0.52 -4.76
CA PRO A 31 -3.07 0.01 -3.71
C PRO A 31 -3.53 -1.07 -2.71
N ILE A 32 -3.51 -0.71 -1.43
CA ILE A 32 -4.27 -1.35 -0.36
C ILE A 32 -5.63 -0.67 -0.32
N TRP A 33 -6.72 -1.42 -0.52
CA TRP A 33 -8.07 -0.86 -0.40
C TRP A 33 -8.52 -0.94 1.05
N CYS A 34 -8.85 0.20 1.63
CA CYS A 34 -9.36 0.32 2.97
C CYS A 34 -10.89 0.22 2.97
N ARG A 35 -11.47 -0.40 4.01
CA ARG A 35 -12.94 -0.43 4.22
C ARG A 35 -13.53 0.98 4.32
N GLU A 36 -12.72 1.92 4.81
CA GLU A 36 -13.02 3.34 4.98
C GLU A 36 -13.01 4.12 3.65
N GLY A 37 -12.62 3.49 2.54
CA GLY A 37 -12.71 4.04 1.19
C GLY A 37 -11.38 4.52 0.58
N ALA A 38 -10.33 4.71 1.38
CA ALA A 38 -9.02 5.10 0.86
C ALA A 38 -8.36 3.95 0.07
N HIS A 39 -7.71 4.29 -1.05
CA HIS A 39 -6.81 3.40 -1.78
C HIS A 39 -5.37 3.82 -1.51
N VAL A 40 -4.69 3.10 -0.63
CA VAL A 40 -3.37 3.48 -0.12
C VAL A 40 -2.25 2.93 -0.99
N ARG A 41 -1.38 3.80 -1.52
CA ARG A 41 -0.04 3.41 -1.98
C ARG A 41 0.95 3.68 -0.85
N LEU A 42 1.72 2.68 -0.46
CA LEU A 42 2.71 2.82 0.61
C LEU A 42 3.80 3.81 0.18
N ALA A 43 4.06 4.80 1.03
CA ALA A 43 5.04 5.84 0.75
C ALA A 43 6.47 5.32 0.90
N GLY A 44 7.38 5.89 0.10
CA GLY A 44 8.82 5.70 0.26
C GLY A 44 9.37 4.33 -0.17
N ILE A 45 8.57 3.48 -0.80
CA ILE A 45 8.99 2.21 -1.38
C ILE A 45 8.57 2.13 -2.85
N ALA A 46 9.20 1.22 -3.58
CA ALA A 46 8.80 0.83 -4.93
C ALA A 46 8.83 -0.70 -5.06
N ALA A 47 7.75 -1.24 -5.60
CA ALA A 47 7.66 -2.62 -6.08
C ALA A 47 7.68 -2.64 -7.62
N ARG A 48 7.95 -3.81 -8.22
CA ARG A 48 7.56 -4.02 -9.61
C ARG A 48 6.04 -3.99 -9.75
N GLU A 49 5.56 -3.62 -10.93
CA GLU A 49 4.15 -3.79 -11.28
C GLU A 49 3.80 -5.29 -11.37
N ILE A 50 2.51 -5.64 -11.32
CA ILE A 50 2.09 -7.05 -11.29
C ILE A 50 2.59 -7.89 -12.48
N ASP A 51 2.81 -7.25 -13.62
CA ASP A 51 3.33 -7.84 -14.87
C ASP A 51 4.86 -7.93 -14.90
N ASN A 52 5.52 -7.63 -13.78
CA ASN A 52 6.97 -7.58 -13.59
C ASN A 52 7.69 -6.43 -14.31
N SER A 53 6.95 -5.51 -14.92
CA SER A 53 7.55 -4.30 -15.47
C SER A 53 8.05 -3.37 -14.36
N CYS A 54 9.08 -2.59 -14.71
CA CYS A 54 9.58 -1.50 -13.88
C CYS A 54 9.23 -0.19 -14.56
N ARG A 55 8.66 0.74 -13.79
CA ARG A 55 8.32 2.06 -14.33
C ARG A 55 9.56 2.94 -14.46
N PRO A 56 9.67 3.74 -15.53
CA PRO A 56 10.76 4.68 -15.69
C PRO A 56 10.93 5.60 -14.47
N GLY A 57 12.16 5.75 -13.99
CA GLY A 57 12.49 6.60 -12.84
C GLY A 57 12.11 6.05 -11.47
N GLN A 58 11.61 4.80 -11.39
CA GLN A 58 11.38 4.10 -10.11
C GLN A 58 12.51 3.09 -9.84
N PRO A 59 12.84 2.82 -8.57
CA PRO A 59 13.64 1.66 -8.22
C PRO A 59 13.01 0.39 -8.79
N CYS A 60 13.84 -0.54 -9.25
CA CYS A 60 13.43 -1.79 -9.88
C CYS A 60 13.95 -2.96 -9.03
N PRO A 61 13.15 -3.46 -8.06
CA PRO A 61 13.57 -4.57 -7.19
C PRO A 61 13.86 -5.84 -7.99
N GLY A 62 14.70 -6.73 -7.43
CA GLY A 62 14.94 -8.06 -8.03
C GLY A 62 13.73 -9.00 -7.93
N ALA A 63 12.90 -8.84 -6.90
CA ALA A 63 11.70 -9.63 -6.71
C ALA A 63 10.61 -9.31 -7.75
N SER A 64 9.80 -10.31 -8.08
CA SER A 64 8.66 -10.18 -8.99
C SER A 64 7.53 -9.35 -8.36
N GLY A 65 6.69 -8.73 -9.19
CA GLY A 65 5.51 -8.00 -8.73
C GLY A 65 4.58 -8.85 -7.86
N PRO A 66 4.23 -10.08 -8.29
CA PRO A 66 3.45 -11.02 -7.48
C PRO A 66 4.13 -11.39 -6.15
N ALA A 67 5.46 -11.60 -6.12
CA ALA A 67 6.15 -11.91 -4.87
C ALA A 67 6.08 -10.76 -3.86
N ALA A 68 6.20 -9.51 -4.33
CA ALA A 68 6.05 -8.32 -3.49
C ALA A 68 4.61 -8.15 -2.99
N ARG A 69 3.60 -8.35 -3.85
CA ARG A 69 2.19 -8.38 -3.46
C ARG A 69 1.95 -9.42 -2.37
N ASP A 70 2.44 -10.64 -2.56
CA ASP A 70 2.18 -11.75 -1.64
C ASP A 70 2.88 -11.53 -0.29
N ALA A 71 4.03 -10.84 -0.27
CA ALA A 71 4.67 -10.39 0.97
C ALA A 71 3.79 -9.38 1.73
N LEU A 72 3.22 -8.38 1.03
CA LEU A 72 2.30 -7.43 1.64
C LEU A 72 1.02 -8.12 2.15
N VAL A 73 0.48 -9.06 1.37
CA VAL A 73 -0.68 -9.89 1.78
C VAL A 73 -0.37 -10.68 3.05
N ARG A 74 0.82 -11.29 3.17
CA ARG A 74 1.22 -12.02 4.39
C ARG A 74 1.29 -11.11 5.62
N LEU A 75 1.86 -9.92 5.49
CA LEU A 75 1.86 -8.92 6.59
C LEU A 75 0.43 -8.56 7.00
N LEU A 76 -0.51 -8.50 6.05
CA LEU A 76 -1.90 -8.12 6.28
C LEU A 76 -2.83 -9.30 6.62
N GLY A 77 -2.31 -10.37 7.23
CA GLY A 77 -3.11 -11.49 7.72
C GLY A 77 -3.29 -12.65 6.74
N GLY A 78 -2.62 -12.59 5.58
CA GLY A 78 -2.63 -13.64 4.57
C GLY A 78 -3.84 -13.61 3.63
N PRO A 79 -3.80 -14.44 2.55
CA PRO A 79 -4.82 -14.41 1.51
C PRO A 79 -6.16 -14.98 2.00
N ARG A 80 -7.26 -14.37 1.55
CA ARG A 80 -8.66 -14.78 1.82
C ARG A 80 -9.46 -14.92 0.52
N GLY A 81 -8.77 -15.37 -0.53
CA GLY A 81 -9.30 -15.49 -1.89
C GLY A 81 -8.97 -14.27 -2.76
N GLN A 82 -9.45 -14.31 -4.00
CA GLN A 82 -9.19 -13.30 -5.02
C GLN A 82 -10.50 -12.65 -5.48
N THR A 83 -10.45 -11.39 -5.92
CA THR A 83 -11.57 -10.74 -6.60
C THR A 83 -11.57 -11.10 -8.09
N SER A 84 -12.69 -10.91 -8.79
CA SER A 84 -12.74 -11.06 -10.25
C SER A 84 -11.78 -10.13 -10.99
N THR A 85 -11.42 -9.01 -10.36
CA THR A 85 -10.42 -8.04 -10.86
C THR A 85 -8.99 -8.39 -10.47
N GLY A 86 -8.74 -9.59 -9.91
CA GLY A 86 -7.41 -10.09 -9.59
C GLY A 86 -6.80 -9.60 -8.27
N HIS A 87 -7.47 -8.74 -7.49
CA HIS A 87 -6.97 -8.32 -6.19
C HIS A 87 -7.03 -9.46 -5.18
N ILE A 88 -6.05 -9.55 -4.28
CA ILE A 88 -6.08 -10.52 -3.18
C ILE A 88 -6.84 -9.92 -2.02
N ARG A 89 -7.83 -10.65 -1.48
CA ARG A 89 -8.57 -10.26 -0.29
C ARG A 89 -7.73 -10.54 0.95
N VAL A 90 -7.79 -9.63 1.91
CA VAL A 90 -7.06 -9.72 3.18
C VAL A 90 -7.97 -9.31 4.34
N VAL A 91 -7.63 -9.77 5.55
CA VAL A 91 -8.23 -9.34 6.81
C VAL A 91 -7.09 -9.09 7.79
N GLY A 92 -6.60 -7.86 7.76
CA GLY A 92 -5.52 -7.38 8.63
C GLY A 92 -6.03 -6.40 9.69
N PRO A 93 -5.18 -6.01 10.66
CA PRO A 93 -5.57 -5.04 11.67
C PRO A 93 -5.83 -3.66 11.05
N THR A 94 -6.71 -2.87 11.68
CA THR A 94 -6.90 -1.46 11.29
C THR A 94 -5.61 -0.68 11.55
N MET A 95 -5.11 -0.06 10.49
CA MET A 95 -3.88 0.71 10.49
C MET A 95 -4.17 2.19 10.73
N ARG A 96 -3.23 2.89 11.38
CA ARG A 96 -3.21 4.35 11.47
C ARG A 96 -2.25 4.90 10.43
N CYS A 97 -2.79 5.61 9.45
CA CYS A 97 -2.03 6.13 8.31
C CYS A 97 -1.89 7.65 8.37
N VAL A 98 -0.75 8.17 7.90
CA VAL A 98 -0.52 9.60 7.66
C VAL A 98 -0.36 9.82 6.16
N SER A 99 -1.25 10.62 5.58
CA SER A 99 -1.25 10.90 4.14
C SER A 99 -0.05 11.74 3.71
N THR A 100 0.51 11.41 2.57
CA THR A 100 1.47 12.23 1.81
C THR A 100 0.82 12.93 0.61
N GLY A 101 -0.50 12.85 0.46
CA GLY A 101 -1.27 13.43 -0.65
C GLY A 101 -1.48 12.44 -1.80
N GLU A 102 -1.67 12.99 -3.00
CA GLU A 102 -1.92 12.22 -4.24
C GLU A 102 -0.70 11.33 -4.60
N ALA A 103 -0.98 10.08 -4.98
CA ALA A 103 0.03 9.10 -5.39
C ALA A 103 -0.35 8.42 -6.71
N LYS A 104 -0.60 9.24 -7.74
CA LYS A 104 -1.07 8.86 -9.07
C LYS A 104 -2.49 8.28 -9.10
N GLY A 105 -3.41 9.00 -9.72
CA GLY A 105 -4.80 8.59 -9.92
C GLY A 105 -5.64 8.84 -8.67
N ASN A 106 -6.52 7.90 -8.30
CA ASN A 106 -7.37 8.03 -7.11
C ASN A 106 -6.74 7.47 -5.83
N ARG A 107 -5.40 7.50 -5.74
CA ARG A 107 -4.63 6.83 -4.70
C ARG A 107 -4.04 7.84 -3.73
N THR A 108 -4.14 7.53 -2.45
CA THR A 108 -3.50 8.27 -1.36
C THR A 108 -2.14 7.65 -1.10
N GLY A 109 -1.06 8.42 -1.24
CA GLY A 109 0.23 8.03 -0.71
C GLY A 109 0.17 8.09 0.81
N ALA A 110 0.64 7.08 1.54
CA ALA A 110 0.63 7.14 2.99
C ALA A 110 1.73 6.30 3.66
N TRP A 111 2.12 6.75 4.85
CA TRP A 111 2.83 5.94 5.83
C TRP A 111 1.81 5.33 6.77
N CYS A 112 1.76 4.01 6.88
CA CYS A 112 0.76 3.31 7.69
C CYS A 112 1.42 2.49 8.78
N ASN A 113 1.01 2.73 10.03
CA ASN A 113 1.43 1.93 11.17
C ASN A 113 0.31 0.94 11.53
N ALA A 114 0.65 -0.34 11.63
CA ALA A 114 -0.28 -1.39 11.99
C ALA A 114 0.10 -2.04 13.34
N PRO A 115 -0.87 -2.31 14.22
CA PRO A 115 -0.63 -3.05 15.47
C PRO A 115 0.10 -4.37 15.20
N GLY A 116 1.18 -4.64 15.95
CA GLY A 116 1.99 -5.86 15.83
C GLY A 116 2.96 -5.92 14.64
N ILE A 117 2.90 -4.96 13.70
CA ILE A 117 3.76 -4.92 12.50
C ILE A 117 4.66 -3.68 12.51
N GLY A 118 4.13 -2.54 12.98
CA GLY A 118 4.81 -1.24 12.88
C GLY A 118 4.54 -0.56 11.53
N ASP A 119 5.52 0.22 11.04
CA ASP A 119 5.41 0.92 9.75
C ASP A 119 5.47 -0.08 8.59
N LEU A 120 4.40 -0.14 7.79
CA LEU A 120 4.26 -1.10 6.70
C LEU A 120 5.29 -0.93 5.59
N SER A 121 5.71 0.30 5.29
CA SER A 121 6.74 0.53 4.27
C SER A 121 8.08 -0.05 4.74
N CYS A 122 8.41 0.12 6.02
CA CYS A 122 9.61 -0.46 6.60
C CYS A 122 9.52 -2.00 6.69
N ALA A 123 8.35 -2.52 7.07
CA ALA A 123 8.11 -3.96 7.10
C ALA A 123 8.23 -4.57 5.71
N MET A 124 7.72 -3.90 4.67
CA MET A 124 7.87 -4.34 3.28
C MET A 124 9.33 -4.34 2.84
N ILE A 125 10.13 -3.31 3.16
CA ILE A 125 11.57 -3.31 2.88
C ILE A 125 12.25 -4.53 3.55
N ALA A 126 11.90 -4.84 4.80
CA ALA A 126 12.47 -5.97 5.54
C ALA A 126 12.16 -7.34 4.89
N THR A 127 11.14 -7.44 4.05
CA THR A 127 10.87 -8.67 3.28
C THR A 127 11.85 -8.92 2.13
N GLY A 128 12.64 -7.90 1.75
CA GLY A 128 13.53 -7.97 0.58
C GLY A 128 12.81 -7.97 -0.77
N THR A 129 11.49 -7.75 -0.80
CA THR A 129 10.68 -7.80 -2.04
C THR A 129 10.44 -6.44 -2.69
N VAL A 130 10.76 -5.35 -1.99
CA VAL A 130 10.65 -3.97 -2.48
C VAL A 130 11.95 -3.23 -2.20
N LEU A 131 12.14 -2.09 -2.88
CA LEU A 131 13.26 -1.20 -2.61
C LEU A 131 12.78 0.08 -1.95
N ARG A 132 13.61 0.62 -1.05
CA ARG A 132 13.45 1.97 -0.52
C ARG A 132 13.64 2.97 -1.67
N TRP A 133 12.68 3.89 -1.83
CA TRP A 133 12.75 4.93 -2.83
C TRP A 133 13.18 6.25 -2.18
N GLU A 134 14.49 6.55 -2.24
CA GLU A 134 15.09 7.70 -1.52
C GLU A 134 14.35 9.01 -1.76
N ARG A 135 13.88 9.26 -2.99
CA ARG A 135 13.09 10.44 -3.38
C ARG A 135 11.88 10.68 -2.47
N TYR A 136 11.22 9.62 -2.00
CA TYR A 136 9.98 9.70 -1.22
C TYR A 136 10.12 9.15 0.21
N ALA A 137 11.24 8.50 0.55
CA ALA A 137 11.43 7.85 1.83
C ALA A 137 11.54 8.83 3.02
N LYS A 138 11.85 10.12 2.78
CA LYS A 138 11.96 11.17 3.81
C LYS A 138 12.79 10.74 5.04
N GLY A 139 13.89 10.02 4.81
CA GLY A 139 14.78 9.50 5.86
C GLY A 139 14.25 8.29 6.64
N ARG A 140 13.05 7.77 6.36
CA ARG A 140 12.47 6.61 7.03
C ARG A 140 13.04 5.28 6.50
N CYS A 141 12.89 4.23 7.31
CA CYS A 141 13.25 2.85 6.97
C CYS A 141 14.70 2.65 6.53
N ARG A 142 15.64 3.35 7.16
CA ARG A 142 17.06 3.08 6.98
C ARG A 142 17.41 1.78 7.72
N SER A 143 18.07 0.85 7.03
CA SER A 143 18.89 -0.16 7.71
C SER A 143 20.00 0.57 8.48
N ARG A 144 20.23 0.18 9.74
CA ARG A 144 21.42 0.61 10.47
C ARG A 144 22.66 0.05 9.81
#